data_AF-A0A9P4PGE6-F1
#
_entry.id   AF-A0A9P4PGE6-F1
#
_cell.length_a   1.000
_cell.length_b   1.000
_cell.length_c   1.000
_cell.angle_alpha   90.00
_cell.angle_beta   90.00
_cell.angle_gamma   90.00
#
_symmetry.space_group_name_H-M   'P 1'
#
loop_
_entity.id
_entity.type
_entity.pdbx_description
1 polymer ?
#
loop_
_entity_poly.entity_id
_entity_poly.type
_entity_poly.pdbx_seq_one_letter_code
_entity_poly.pdbx_strand_id
1 'polypeptide(L)'
;MVALCFMPGSRVSVTKDKTEELNTSWKAGWKRAYNARGIGLAWENPCLWPEQKSTIVFAKPSNDTFKDKPVEAPASRHSLATRGKWSAVLIHCVYLLLNYVAMELYFEYRVSATVGGFVATDMSPEKEGILRRLYQQSHSQELVTSPVTVREVQIRLLLAANKFIPDVLTLSAFHDLLAIIFIATGIDQPWEWPPLFGPVSEAYTMRRFWANFWHRLVYKSFNFHASTFTKTLRIPQGTSFSRILNNCLVFVLSALMHATVTWLYGGRCAWGRGTMVFWCIQPLSFVLEGVAQYTWKQYRKNSLWWANASVVAAFERVVGYGWVVAWLMWCAPKADFAFQNCRA
;
A
#
# COMPACT_ATOMS: atom_id res chain seq x y z
N MET A 1 -1.41 -20.87 34.51
CA MET A 1 -1.32 -19.58 35.23
C MET A 1 -0.68 -18.54 34.32
N VAL A 2 -1.49 -17.69 33.67
CA VAL A 2 -1.36 -16.23 33.60
C VAL A 2 -2.71 -15.72 33.08
N ALA A 3 -3.21 -14.72 33.79
CA ALA A 3 -4.59 -14.28 33.90
C ALA A 3 -5.33 -13.90 32.60
N LEU A 4 -6.55 -14.40 32.51
CA LEU A 4 -7.71 -13.71 31.97
C LEU A 4 -7.88 -12.35 32.67
N CYS A 5 -7.94 -11.26 31.90
CA CYS A 5 -8.59 -10.02 32.33
C CYS A 5 -9.78 -9.75 31.40
N PHE A 6 -10.91 -10.36 31.75
CA PHE A 6 -12.21 -9.71 31.58
C PHE A 6 -12.29 -8.57 32.60
N MET A 7 -12.64 -7.37 32.15
CA MET A 7 -13.06 -6.24 32.97
C MET A 7 -14.17 -5.50 32.20
N PRO A 8 -15.06 -4.77 32.90
CA PRO A 8 -16.50 -4.95 32.82
C PRO A 8 -17.17 -3.94 31.89
N GLY A 9 -18.42 -4.24 31.55
CA GLY A 9 -19.22 -3.44 30.64
C GLY A 9 -19.31 -1.97 31.05
N SER A 10 -18.91 -1.10 30.13
CA SER A 10 -19.58 0.18 29.93
C SER A 10 -20.57 -0.02 28.78
N ARG A 11 -21.85 -0.25 29.10
CA ARG A 11 -22.90 0.10 28.15
C ARG A 11 -22.72 1.59 27.87
N VAL A 12 -22.24 1.93 26.68
CA VAL A 12 -22.33 3.29 26.19
C VAL A 12 -23.82 3.57 26.09
N SER A 13 -24.36 4.31 27.05
CA SER A 13 -25.68 4.89 26.94
C SER A 13 -25.60 5.91 25.81
N VAL A 14 -26.05 5.49 24.63
CA VAL A 14 -26.33 6.40 23.52
C VAL A 14 -27.42 7.33 24.02
N THR A 15 -27.05 8.57 24.35
CA THR A 15 -28.00 9.62 24.69
C THR A 15 -28.96 9.82 23.53
N LYS A 16 -30.25 9.93 23.83
CA LYS A 16 -31.38 10.01 22.89
C LYS A 16 -31.17 11.01 21.75
N ASP A 17 -30.40 12.09 21.96
CA ASP A 17 -30.08 13.11 20.95
C ASP A 17 -29.27 12.60 19.75
N LYS A 18 -28.40 11.59 19.92
CA LYS A 18 -27.64 11.04 18.77
C LYS A 18 -28.52 10.26 17.81
N THR A 19 -29.76 9.94 18.20
CA THR A 19 -30.72 9.22 17.37
C THR A 19 -31.38 10.13 16.33
N GLU A 20 -31.43 11.45 16.55
CA GLU A 20 -32.04 12.40 15.60
C GLU A 20 -31.10 12.78 14.44
N GLU A 21 -29.79 12.92 14.66
CA GLU A 21 -28.83 13.16 13.55
C GLU A 21 -28.61 11.92 12.65
N LEU A 22 -29.02 10.73 13.11
CA LEU A 22 -28.96 9.46 12.37
C LEU A 22 -30.18 9.24 11.45
N ASN A 23 -31.17 10.14 11.45
CA ASN A 23 -32.43 10.01 10.70
C ASN A 23 -32.36 10.53 9.26
N THR A 24 -31.42 10.01 8.49
CA THR A 24 -31.71 9.68 7.08
C THR A 24 -31.17 8.27 6.83
N SER A 25 -32.05 7.27 6.91
CA SER A 25 -31.72 5.86 6.65
C SER A 25 -30.98 5.69 5.32
N TRP A 26 -31.32 6.52 4.33
CA TRP A 26 -30.65 6.65 3.03
C TRP A 26 -29.17 7.07 3.17
N LYS A 27 -28.85 8.16 3.87
CA LYS A 27 -27.48 8.68 3.96
C LYS A 27 -26.58 7.72 4.73
N ALA A 28 -27.11 7.11 5.79
CA ALA A 28 -26.43 6.04 6.52
C ALA A 28 -26.23 4.78 5.65
N GLY A 29 -27.25 4.38 4.87
CA GLY A 29 -27.18 3.30 3.91
C GLY A 29 -26.14 3.55 2.81
N TRP A 30 -26.14 4.75 2.22
CA TRP A 30 -25.17 5.22 1.24
C TRP A 30 -23.73 5.17 1.76
N LYS A 31 -23.52 5.67 2.99
CA LYS A 31 -22.20 5.63 3.65
C LYS A 31 -21.73 4.21 3.92
N ARG A 32 -22.64 3.28 4.24
CA ARG A 32 -22.30 1.85 4.43
C ARG A 32 -22.05 1.11 3.11
N ALA A 33 -22.84 1.39 2.07
CA ALA A 33 -22.74 0.74 0.77
C ALA A 33 -21.44 1.12 0.04
N TYR A 34 -21.03 2.39 0.12
CA TYR A 34 -19.84 2.90 -0.56
C TYR A 34 -18.68 3.16 0.42
N ASN A 35 -18.20 2.08 1.07
CA ASN A 35 -17.16 2.10 2.11
C ASN A 35 -15.71 2.13 1.57
N ALA A 36 -15.49 2.50 0.30
CA ALA A 36 -14.14 2.69 -0.23
C ALA A 36 -13.44 3.94 0.36
N ARG A 37 -14.23 4.89 0.88
CA ARG A 37 -13.83 6.24 1.31
C ARG A 37 -13.11 6.27 2.66
N GLY A 38 -13.52 5.41 3.60
CA GLY A 38 -13.06 5.44 4.99
C GLY A 38 -12.26 4.22 5.44
N ILE A 39 -11.62 3.48 4.52
CA ILE A 39 -10.87 2.27 4.87
C ILE A 39 -9.68 2.63 5.76
N GLY A 40 -9.75 2.31 7.06
CA GLY A 40 -8.76 2.68 8.08
C GLY A 40 -9.08 3.90 8.94
N LEU A 41 -10.24 4.53 8.77
CA LEU A 41 -10.66 5.70 9.56
C LEU A 41 -11.42 5.32 10.82
N ALA A 42 -11.44 6.21 11.83
CA ALA A 42 -12.15 5.98 13.09
C ALA A 42 -13.67 5.76 12.97
N TRP A 43 -14.31 6.22 11.88
CA TRP A 43 -15.74 6.00 11.64
C TRP A 43 -16.00 4.78 10.74
N GLU A 44 -14.96 4.02 10.38
CA GLU A 44 -15.08 2.71 9.75
C GLU A 44 -15.92 1.80 10.65
N ASN A 45 -17.10 1.38 10.16
CA ASN A 45 -18.15 0.74 10.94
C ASN A 45 -17.63 -0.35 11.91
N PRO A 46 -17.59 -0.07 13.23
CA PRO A 46 -17.05 -1.00 14.22
C PRO A 46 -17.83 -2.33 14.28
N CYS A 47 -19.10 -2.32 13.90
CA CYS A 47 -19.95 -3.51 13.91
C CYS A 47 -19.58 -4.53 12.83
N LEU A 48 -18.92 -4.10 11.73
CA LEU A 48 -18.49 -5.01 10.67
C LEU A 48 -17.13 -5.65 11.01
N TRP A 49 -16.25 -4.95 11.74
CA TRP A 49 -14.90 -5.42 12.06
C TRP A 49 -14.42 -4.92 13.43
N PRO A 50 -14.95 -5.47 14.54
CA PRO A 50 -14.67 -4.98 15.90
C PRO A 50 -13.21 -5.13 16.32
N GLU A 51 -12.42 -5.97 15.63
CA GLU A 51 -11.01 -6.20 15.93
C GLU A 51 -10.06 -5.16 15.29
N GLN A 52 -10.52 -4.38 14.32
CA GLN A 52 -9.69 -3.41 13.61
C GLN A 52 -9.63 -2.09 14.37
N LYS A 53 -8.51 -1.85 15.07
CA LYS A 53 -8.22 -0.53 15.67
C LYS A 53 -7.87 0.45 14.55
N SER A 54 -8.62 1.53 14.39
CA SER A 54 -8.30 2.58 13.42
C SER A 54 -6.92 3.16 13.71
N THR A 55 -6.04 3.20 12.72
CA THR A 55 -4.71 3.81 12.86
C THR A 55 -4.76 5.33 12.82
N ILE A 56 -5.86 5.91 12.32
CA ILE A 56 -6.05 7.36 12.20
C ILE A 56 -7.41 7.74 12.77
N VAL A 57 -7.40 8.41 13.91
CA VAL A 57 -8.57 9.04 14.52
C VAL A 57 -8.56 10.51 14.14
N PHE A 58 -9.44 10.91 13.23
CA PHE A 58 -9.68 12.33 12.96
C PHE A 58 -10.69 12.86 13.97
N ALA A 59 -10.35 13.93 14.68
CA ALA A 59 -11.31 14.64 15.51
C ALA A 59 -12.44 15.17 14.60
N LYS A 60 -13.70 14.82 14.90
CA LYS A 60 -14.86 15.48 14.29
C LYS A 60 -14.76 16.97 14.66
N PRO A 61 -14.96 17.92 13.73
CA PRO A 61 -15.06 19.32 14.12
C PRO A 61 -16.24 19.47 15.08
N SER A 62 -15.95 19.74 16.37
CA SER A 62 -16.94 19.89 17.42
C SER A 62 -17.34 21.35 17.53
N ASN A 63 -18.63 21.65 17.43
CA ASN A 63 -19.20 22.88 17.99
C ASN A 63 -19.55 22.74 19.48
N ASP A 64 -19.51 21.52 20.04
CA ASP A 64 -19.88 21.28 21.44
C ASP A 64 -18.68 21.06 22.35
N THR A 65 -18.52 21.98 23.28
CA THR A 65 -17.69 21.88 24.48
C THR A 65 -18.26 20.82 25.43
N PHE A 66 -17.84 19.56 25.32
CA PHE A 66 -17.88 18.65 26.46
C PHE A 66 -16.65 17.75 26.53
N LYS A 67 -16.21 17.57 27.78
CA LYS A 67 -14.93 17.04 28.24
C LYS A 67 -14.72 15.58 27.83
N ASP A 68 -14.07 15.36 26.70
CA ASP A 68 -13.16 14.24 26.49
C ASP A 68 -11.99 14.81 25.71
N LYS A 69 -10.78 14.78 26.26
CA LYS A 69 -9.60 15.26 25.53
C LYS A 69 -9.49 14.44 24.24
N PRO A 70 -9.65 15.04 23.05
CA PRO A 70 -9.42 14.31 21.83
C PRO A 70 -7.99 13.83 21.85
N VAL A 71 -7.76 12.53 21.63
CA VAL A 71 -6.44 12.05 21.25
C VAL A 71 -6.10 12.81 19.98
N GLU A 72 -5.16 13.75 20.07
CA GLU A 72 -4.79 14.65 18.98
C GLU A 72 -4.52 13.81 17.73
N ALA A 73 -5.37 13.98 16.72
CA ALA A 73 -5.03 13.56 15.37
C ALA A 73 -3.65 14.17 15.09
N PRO A 74 -2.66 13.41 14.58
CA PRO A 74 -1.35 13.96 14.30
C PRO A 74 -1.57 15.23 13.48
N ALA A 75 -1.15 16.36 14.03
CA ALA A 75 -1.35 17.69 13.48
C ALA A 75 -0.53 17.83 12.19
N SER A 76 -0.94 17.14 11.14
CA SER A 76 -0.42 17.39 9.81
C SER A 76 -1.05 18.69 9.36
N ARG A 77 -0.25 19.61 8.85
CA ARG A 77 -0.71 20.90 8.29
C ARG A 77 -1.79 20.73 7.19
N HIS A 78 -1.92 19.51 6.67
CA HIS A 78 -2.85 19.07 5.63
C HIS A 78 -4.09 18.34 6.17
N SER A 79 -4.31 18.30 7.47
CA SER A 79 -5.51 17.65 8.03
C SER A 79 -6.77 18.35 7.50
N LEU A 80 -7.50 17.66 6.62
CA LEU A 80 -8.77 18.13 6.04
C LEU A 80 -9.88 18.20 7.08
N ALA A 81 -9.69 17.59 8.26
CA ALA A 81 -10.69 17.52 9.31
C ALA A 81 -11.01 18.85 9.99
N THR A 82 -10.13 19.84 9.86
CA THR A 82 -10.33 21.18 10.43
C THR A 82 -10.67 22.24 9.39
N ARG A 83 -10.84 21.84 8.11
CA ARG A 83 -11.04 22.77 6.99
C ARG A 83 -12.52 22.92 6.64
N GLY A 84 -12.93 24.13 6.28
CA GLY A 84 -14.25 24.38 5.74
C GLY A 84 -14.45 23.72 4.38
N LYS A 85 -15.72 23.47 4.00
CA LYS A 85 -16.13 22.79 2.76
C LYS A 85 -15.38 23.28 1.52
N TRP A 86 -15.42 24.59 1.25
CA TRP A 86 -14.82 25.16 0.04
C TRP A 86 -13.29 25.19 0.09
N SER A 87 -12.69 25.32 1.27
CA SER A 87 -11.25 25.16 1.44
C SER A 87 -10.80 23.73 1.13
N ALA A 88 -11.56 22.73 1.56
CA ALA A 88 -11.29 21.33 1.24
C ALA A 88 -11.42 21.04 -0.25
N VAL A 89 -12.50 21.55 -0.89
CA VAL A 89 -12.68 21.45 -2.35
C VAL A 89 -11.49 22.07 -3.09
N LEU A 90 -11.05 23.28 -2.69
CA LEU A 90 -9.90 23.93 -3.30
C LEU A 90 -8.61 23.10 -3.14
N ILE A 91 -8.37 22.51 -1.96
CA ILE A 91 -7.21 21.65 -1.71
C ILE A 91 -7.23 20.44 -2.66
N HIS A 92 -8.37 19.77 -2.82
CA HIS A 92 -8.49 18.65 -3.76
C HIS A 92 -8.35 19.09 -5.22
N CYS A 93 -8.83 20.28 -5.61
CA CYS A 93 -8.56 20.83 -6.95
C CYS A 93 -7.05 21.02 -7.18
N VAL A 94 -6.33 21.53 -6.18
CA VAL A 94 -4.87 21.69 -6.25
C VAL A 94 -4.18 20.32 -6.35
N TYR A 95 -4.56 19.34 -5.53
CA TYR A 95 -3.98 17.99 -5.63
C TYR A 95 -4.30 17.31 -6.95
N LEU A 96 -5.51 17.45 -7.47
CA LEU A 96 -5.89 16.94 -8.78
C LEU A 96 -5.00 17.53 -9.88
N LEU A 97 -4.81 18.86 -9.88
CA LEU A 97 -3.94 19.53 -10.83
C LEU A 97 -2.48 19.08 -10.69
N LEU A 98 -1.96 19.00 -9.46
CA LEU A 98 -0.60 18.54 -9.21
C LEU A 98 -0.38 17.10 -9.67
N ASN A 99 -1.30 16.19 -9.35
CA ASN A 99 -1.24 14.79 -9.76
C ASN A 99 -1.32 14.67 -11.29
N TYR A 100 -2.18 15.46 -11.95
CA TYR A 100 -2.30 15.49 -13.40
C TYR A 100 -1.00 15.98 -14.08
N VAL A 101 -0.48 17.13 -13.66
CA VAL A 101 0.77 17.69 -14.21
C VAL A 101 1.95 16.76 -13.94
N ALA A 102 2.05 16.20 -12.74
CA ALA A 102 3.08 15.22 -12.41
C ALA A 102 2.98 13.97 -13.29
N MET A 103 1.76 13.52 -13.61
CA MET A 103 1.54 12.37 -14.50
C MET A 103 2.00 12.68 -15.92
N GLU A 104 1.63 13.84 -16.47
CA GLU A 104 2.08 14.27 -17.81
C GLU A 104 3.61 14.35 -17.88
N LEU A 105 4.23 15.06 -16.92
CA LEU A 105 5.70 15.16 -16.86
C LEU A 105 6.36 13.79 -16.72
N TYR A 106 5.79 12.89 -15.91
CA TYR A 106 6.30 11.55 -15.77
C TYR A 106 6.22 10.79 -17.09
N PHE A 107 5.08 10.78 -17.77
CA PHE A 107 4.95 10.04 -19.03
C PHE A 107 5.80 10.64 -20.16
N GLU A 108 5.92 11.96 -20.24
CA GLU A 108 6.72 12.63 -21.26
C GLU A 108 8.22 12.36 -21.08
N TYR A 109 8.73 12.46 -19.84
CA TYR A 109 10.17 12.48 -19.60
C TYR A 109 10.75 11.21 -18.98
N ARG A 110 9.95 10.27 -18.44
CA ARG A 110 10.49 9.11 -17.70
C ARG A 110 11.54 8.29 -18.46
N VAL A 111 11.34 8.08 -19.76
CA VAL A 111 12.27 7.27 -20.57
C VAL A 111 13.48 8.09 -20.98
N SER A 112 13.25 9.29 -21.54
CA SER A 112 14.32 10.16 -22.03
C SER A 112 15.24 10.63 -20.89
N ALA A 113 14.68 11.01 -19.74
CA ALA A 113 15.45 11.42 -18.57
C ALA A 113 16.23 10.28 -17.91
N THR A 114 15.83 9.02 -18.11
CA THR A 114 16.49 7.87 -17.47
C THR A 114 17.51 7.19 -18.39
N VAL A 115 17.13 6.90 -19.64
CA VAL A 115 17.95 6.10 -20.58
C VAL A 115 18.01 6.66 -22.00
N GLY A 116 17.47 7.87 -22.24
CA GLY A 116 17.38 8.51 -23.56
C GLY A 116 16.32 7.90 -24.49
N GLY A 117 16.27 6.57 -24.55
CA GLY A 117 15.32 5.79 -25.33
C GLY A 117 15.57 4.29 -25.11
N PHE A 118 14.60 3.44 -25.45
CA PHE A 118 14.79 1.98 -25.41
C PHE A 118 15.45 1.46 -26.69
N VAL A 119 16.28 0.43 -26.55
CA VAL A 119 16.80 -0.37 -27.67
C VAL A 119 16.34 -1.83 -27.54
N ALA A 120 16.27 -2.57 -28.65
CA ALA A 120 15.73 -3.94 -28.66
C ALA A 120 16.43 -4.89 -27.66
N THR A 121 17.73 -4.70 -27.44
CA THR A 121 18.52 -5.52 -26.51
C THR A 121 18.27 -5.22 -25.03
N ASP A 122 17.56 -4.14 -24.69
CA ASP A 122 17.33 -3.75 -23.29
C ASP A 122 16.45 -4.76 -22.54
N MET A 123 15.49 -5.37 -23.24
CA MET A 123 14.50 -6.30 -22.70
C MET A 123 14.70 -7.73 -23.20
N SER A 124 15.92 -8.09 -23.62
CA SER A 124 16.21 -9.43 -24.13
C SER A 124 15.97 -10.52 -23.07
N PRO A 125 15.56 -11.74 -23.46
CA PRO A 125 15.26 -12.82 -22.52
C PRO A 125 16.43 -13.17 -21.57
N GLU A 126 17.69 -13.10 -22.03
CA GLU A 126 18.82 -13.40 -21.16
C GLU A 126 18.98 -12.40 -20.00
N LYS A 127 18.48 -11.17 -20.17
CA LYS A 127 18.58 -10.12 -19.16
C LYS A 127 17.55 -10.24 -18.04
N GLU A 128 16.52 -11.08 -18.17
CA GLU A 128 15.45 -11.19 -17.18
C GLU A 128 15.98 -11.59 -15.78
N GLY A 129 16.96 -12.50 -15.73
CA GLY A 129 17.54 -13.04 -14.50
C GLY A 129 18.78 -12.28 -14.00
N ILE A 130 18.59 -11.15 -13.30
CA ILE A 130 19.71 -10.31 -12.82
C ILE A 130 20.55 -10.97 -11.71
N LEU A 131 19.95 -11.64 -10.72
CA LEU A 131 20.71 -12.16 -9.56
C LEU A 131 21.75 -13.20 -9.96
N ARG A 132 21.39 -14.14 -10.85
CA ARG A 132 22.31 -15.15 -11.38
C ARG A 132 23.49 -14.50 -12.11
N ARG A 133 23.21 -13.47 -12.92
CA ARG A 133 24.22 -12.74 -13.70
C ARG A 133 25.15 -11.91 -12.80
N LEU A 134 24.61 -11.23 -11.78
CA LEU A 134 25.42 -10.53 -10.78
C LEU A 134 26.34 -11.47 -10.01
N TYR A 135 25.83 -12.65 -9.62
CA TYR A 135 26.64 -13.67 -8.95
C TYR A 135 27.79 -14.15 -9.84
N GLN A 136 27.50 -14.52 -11.08
CA GLN A 136 28.51 -14.93 -12.07
C GLN A 136 29.56 -13.83 -12.29
N GLN A 137 29.13 -12.58 -12.48
CA GLN A 137 30.04 -11.45 -12.71
C GLN A 137 30.93 -11.12 -11.51
N SER A 138 30.47 -11.40 -10.29
CA SER A 138 31.25 -11.10 -9.07
C SER A 138 32.17 -12.24 -8.64
N HIS A 139 31.83 -13.50 -8.93
CA HIS A 139 32.52 -14.67 -8.37
C HIS A 139 33.11 -15.62 -9.42
N SER A 140 32.74 -15.53 -10.69
CA SER A 140 33.29 -16.41 -11.73
C SER A 140 34.49 -15.76 -12.43
N GLN A 141 35.54 -16.54 -12.68
CA GLN A 141 36.66 -16.14 -13.54
C GLN A 141 36.35 -16.31 -15.03
N GLU A 142 35.22 -16.93 -15.37
CA GLU A 142 34.75 -17.13 -16.74
C GLU A 142 34.20 -15.83 -17.34
N LEU A 143 34.36 -15.66 -18.65
CA LEU A 143 33.83 -14.52 -19.40
C LEU A 143 32.29 -14.51 -19.32
N VAL A 144 31.73 -13.50 -18.64
CA VAL A 144 30.28 -13.32 -18.60
C VAL A 144 29.79 -12.79 -19.94
N THR A 145 29.02 -13.61 -20.66
CA THR A 145 28.49 -13.29 -22.00
C THR A 145 27.52 -12.11 -22.02
N SER A 146 26.88 -11.81 -20.89
CA SER A 146 25.95 -10.69 -20.74
C SER A 146 26.15 -10.04 -19.36
N PRO A 147 27.13 -9.14 -19.20
CA PRO A 147 27.36 -8.47 -17.92
C PRO A 147 26.22 -7.51 -17.57
N VAL A 148 25.98 -7.32 -16.27
CA VAL A 148 25.00 -6.36 -15.77
C VAL A 148 25.59 -4.96 -15.88
N THR A 149 24.92 -4.11 -16.64
CA THR A 149 25.38 -2.74 -16.94
C THR A 149 24.62 -1.70 -16.13
N VAL A 150 25.19 -0.50 -16.01
CA VAL A 150 24.50 0.66 -15.39
C VAL A 150 23.17 0.96 -16.11
N ARG A 151 23.17 0.86 -17.46
CA ARG A 151 21.96 1.02 -18.27
C ARG A 151 20.86 0.02 -17.87
N GLU A 152 21.21 -1.24 -17.64
CA GLU A 152 20.25 -2.26 -17.19
C GLU A 152 19.68 -1.93 -15.80
N VAL A 153 20.52 -1.45 -14.88
CA VAL A 153 20.09 -1.02 -13.55
C VAL A 153 19.13 0.17 -13.64
N GLN A 154 19.42 1.15 -14.50
CA GLN A 154 18.53 2.29 -14.78
C GLN A 154 17.18 1.85 -15.37
N ILE A 155 17.18 0.91 -16.32
CA ILE A 155 15.94 0.35 -16.90
C ILE A 155 15.14 -0.37 -15.82
N ARG A 156 15.76 -1.19 -14.99
CA ARG A 156 15.07 -1.91 -13.91
C ARG A 156 14.47 -0.97 -12.88
N LEU A 157 15.17 0.13 -12.56
CA LEU A 157 14.63 1.19 -11.71
C LEU A 157 13.43 1.87 -12.36
N LEU A 158 13.52 2.22 -13.65
CA LEU A 158 12.43 2.81 -14.43
C LEU A 158 11.20 1.88 -14.48
N LEU A 159 11.39 0.59 -14.72
CA LEU A 159 10.30 -0.40 -14.76
C LEU A 159 9.67 -0.59 -13.37
N ALA A 160 10.48 -0.63 -12.30
CA ALA A 160 9.96 -0.64 -10.94
C ALA A 160 9.17 0.64 -10.63
N ALA A 161 9.65 1.82 -11.04
CA ALA A 161 8.93 3.08 -10.89
C ALA A 161 7.61 3.09 -11.68
N ASN A 162 7.64 2.63 -12.94
CA ASN A 162 6.46 2.50 -13.81
C ASN A 162 5.39 1.57 -13.25
N LYS A 163 5.78 0.63 -12.38
CA LYS A 163 4.83 -0.27 -11.74
C LYS A 163 3.95 0.41 -10.69
N PHE A 164 4.39 1.53 -10.11
CA PHE A 164 3.71 2.15 -8.97
C PHE A 164 3.36 3.63 -9.16
N ILE A 165 4.25 4.43 -9.77
CA ILE A 165 4.05 5.88 -9.90
C ILE A 165 2.77 6.21 -10.68
N PRO A 166 2.51 5.60 -11.86
CA PRO A 166 1.26 5.85 -12.60
C PRO A 166 0.02 5.52 -11.78
N ASP A 167 0.02 4.41 -11.05
CA ASP A 167 -1.11 4.00 -10.20
C ASP A 167 -1.34 5.01 -9.06
N VAL A 168 -0.26 5.47 -8.42
CA VAL A 168 -0.33 6.49 -7.36
C VAL A 168 -0.95 7.78 -7.89
N LEU A 169 -0.44 8.31 -9.00
CA LEU A 169 -0.89 9.58 -9.55
C LEU A 169 -2.33 9.49 -10.08
N THR A 170 -2.63 8.43 -10.83
CA THR A 170 -3.94 8.23 -11.47
C THR A 170 -5.03 7.98 -10.45
N LEU A 171 -4.81 7.06 -9.50
CA LEU A 171 -5.81 6.75 -8.48
C LEU A 171 -5.99 7.92 -7.50
N SER A 172 -4.94 8.68 -7.19
CA SER A 172 -5.07 9.90 -6.37
C SER A 172 -5.87 10.97 -7.11
N ALA A 173 -5.62 11.19 -8.41
CA ALA A 173 -6.41 12.12 -9.22
C ALA A 173 -7.91 11.73 -9.24
N PHE A 174 -8.23 10.44 -9.48
CA PHE A 174 -9.62 9.99 -9.41
C PHE A 174 -10.22 10.14 -8.01
N HIS A 175 -9.44 9.87 -6.96
CA HIS A 175 -9.87 10.07 -5.59
C HIS A 175 -10.20 11.55 -5.29
N ASP A 176 -9.33 12.48 -5.70
CA ASP A 176 -9.52 13.92 -5.54
C ASP A 176 -10.72 14.43 -6.35
N LEU A 177 -10.90 13.95 -7.60
CA LEU A 177 -12.06 14.28 -8.42
C LEU A 177 -13.37 13.88 -7.73
N LEU A 178 -13.43 12.66 -7.20
CA LEU A 178 -14.59 12.20 -6.46
C LEU A 178 -14.79 13.01 -5.16
N ALA A 179 -13.71 13.30 -4.43
CA ALA A 179 -13.76 14.13 -3.23
C ALA A 179 -14.38 15.52 -3.52
N ILE A 180 -13.98 16.16 -4.62
CA ILE A 180 -14.55 17.44 -5.08
C ILE A 180 -16.07 17.30 -5.26
N ILE A 181 -16.52 16.30 -6.02
CA ILE A 181 -17.95 16.09 -6.31
C ILE A 181 -18.75 15.87 -5.02
N PHE A 182 -18.29 14.97 -4.16
CA PHE A 182 -19.04 14.57 -2.96
C PHE A 182 -19.02 15.62 -1.84
N ILE A 183 -17.92 16.36 -1.69
CA ILE A 183 -17.82 17.46 -0.73
C ILE A 183 -18.62 18.66 -1.25
N ALA A 184 -18.49 19.03 -2.53
CA ALA A 184 -19.19 20.18 -3.11
C ALA A 184 -20.72 20.02 -3.08
N THR A 185 -21.23 18.80 -3.27
CA THR A 185 -22.66 18.48 -3.14
C THR A 185 -23.14 18.39 -1.68
N GLY A 186 -22.23 18.38 -0.70
CA GLY A 186 -22.58 18.26 0.72
C GLY A 186 -23.01 16.86 1.15
N ILE A 187 -22.84 15.87 0.27
CA ILE A 187 -23.10 14.46 0.57
C ILE A 187 -22.12 14.00 1.65
N ASP A 188 -20.83 14.30 1.44
CA ASP A 188 -19.74 13.95 2.33
C ASP A 188 -19.05 15.19 2.91
N GLN A 189 -18.35 14.97 4.01
CA GLN A 189 -17.58 15.97 4.72
C GLN A 189 -16.09 15.86 4.38
N PRO A 190 -15.31 16.95 4.50
CA PRO A 190 -13.88 16.95 4.16
C PRO A 190 -13.03 15.84 4.79
N TRP A 191 -13.25 15.51 6.07
CA TRP A 191 -12.50 14.45 6.75
C TRP A 191 -12.83 13.02 6.29
N GLU A 192 -13.89 12.85 5.50
CA GLU A 192 -14.28 11.55 4.94
C GLU A 192 -13.45 11.17 3.70
N TRP A 193 -12.65 12.10 3.18
CA TRP A 193 -11.80 11.95 2.01
C TRP A 193 -10.31 12.18 2.35
N PRO A 194 -9.70 11.32 3.21
CA PRO A 194 -8.26 11.38 3.47
C PRO A 194 -7.47 11.02 2.21
N PRO A 195 -6.17 11.39 2.12
CA PRO A 195 -5.31 10.93 1.04
C PRO A 195 -5.40 9.41 0.82
N LEU A 196 -5.55 8.98 -0.44
CA LEU A 196 -5.75 7.58 -0.80
C LEU A 196 -4.54 6.70 -0.47
N PHE A 197 -3.34 7.25 -0.65
CA PHE A 197 -2.06 6.63 -0.31
C PHE A 197 -1.53 7.23 0.99
N GLY A 198 -0.82 6.41 1.76
CA GLY A 198 -0.10 6.88 2.93
C GLY A 198 1.16 7.65 2.56
N PRO A 199 1.87 8.18 3.57
CA PRO A 199 3.12 8.89 3.34
C PRO A 199 4.24 7.93 2.91
N VAL A 200 5.03 8.34 1.91
CA VAL A 200 6.22 7.60 1.42
C VAL A 200 7.23 7.37 2.55
N SER A 201 7.23 8.23 3.59
CA SER A 201 8.09 8.10 4.76
C SER A 201 7.88 6.81 5.57
N GLU A 202 6.78 6.10 5.33
CA GLU A 202 6.45 4.82 5.96
C GLU A 202 6.86 3.62 5.11
N ALA A 203 7.25 3.82 3.84
CA ALA A 203 7.51 2.77 2.87
C ALA A 203 8.92 2.14 2.97
N TYR A 204 9.49 2.06 4.19
CA TYR A 204 10.84 1.54 4.42
C TYR A 204 10.89 0.03 4.69
N THR A 205 9.77 -0.68 4.64
CA THR A 205 9.77 -2.15 4.62
C THR A 205 8.66 -2.62 3.68
N MET A 206 8.76 -3.81 3.11
CA MET A 206 7.72 -4.30 2.17
C MET A 206 6.37 -4.46 2.88
N ARG A 207 6.36 -4.86 4.16
CA ARG A 207 5.12 -4.89 4.95
C ARG A 207 4.51 -3.51 5.10
N ARG A 208 5.30 -2.48 5.42
CA ARG A 208 4.79 -1.11 5.57
C ARG A 208 4.43 -0.49 4.22
N PHE A 209 5.16 -0.82 3.16
CA PHE A 209 4.85 -0.42 1.80
C PHE A 209 3.40 -0.82 1.46
N TRP A 210 3.04 -2.10 1.64
CA TRP A 210 1.69 -2.57 1.32
C TRP A 210 0.62 -2.21 2.35
N ALA A 211 0.96 -2.10 3.64
CA ALA A 211 -0.01 -1.88 4.71
C ALA A 211 -0.28 -0.39 5.01
N ASN A 212 0.75 0.46 4.91
CA ASN A 212 0.70 1.85 5.34
C ASN A 212 0.74 2.82 4.15
N PHE A 213 1.59 2.57 3.16
CA PHE A 213 1.74 3.46 1.99
C PHE A 213 0.73 3.15 0.89
N TRP A 214 0.61 1.88 0.48
CA TRP A 214 -0.24 1.46 -0.62
C TRP A 214 -1.73 1.62 -0.29
N HIS A 215 -2.53 1.94 -1.31
CA HIS A 215 -3.97 2.14 -1.14
C HIS A 215 -4.68 0.88 -0.61
N ARG A 216 -5.74 1.06 0.17
CA ARG A 216 -6.50 -0.04 0.80
C ARG A 216 -7.82 -0.40 0.11
N LEU A 217 -8.08 0.14 -1.08
CA LEU A 217 -9.35 -0.01 -1.83
C LEU A 217 -9.86 -1.47 -1.88
N VAL A 218 -8.99 -2.44 -2.17
CA VAL A 218 -9.35 -3.86 -2.33
C VAL A 218 -9.05 -4.71 -1.08
N TYR A 219 -8.42 -4.12 -0.07
CA TYR A 219 -7.92 -4.84 1.11
C TYR A 219 -9.05 -5.62 1.79
N LYS A 220 -10.21 -4.99 1.99
CA LYS A 220 -11.35 -5.62 2.68
C LYS A 220 -11.90 -6.80 1.91
N SER A 221 -12.18 -6.62 0.61
CA SER A 221 -12.75 -7.66 -0.23
C SER A 221 -11.85 -8.89 -0.25
N PHE A 222 -10.55 -8.70 -0.47
CA PHE A 222 -9.61 -9.82 -0.50
C PHE A 222 -9.41 -10.46 0.86
N ASN A 223 -9.35 -9.70 1.95
CA ASN A 223 -9.26 -10.29 3.30
C ASN A 223 -10.53 -11.05 3.68
N PHE A 224 -11.71 -10.58 3.27
CA PHE A 224 -12.96 -11.30 3.49
C PHE A 224 -12.94 -12.67 2.79
N HIS A 225 -12.55 -12.72 1.52
CA HIS A 225 -12.45 -13.98 0.78
C HIS A 225 -11.35 -14.90 1.35
N ALA A 226 -10.17 -14.36 1.66
CA ALA A 226 -9.07 -15.13 2.24
C ALA A 226 -9.43 -15.69 3.63
N SER A 227 -10.02 -14.88 4.50
CA SER A 227 -10.45 -15.32 5.84
C SER A 227 -11.58 -16.33 5.77
N THR A 228 -12.55 -16.17 4.86
CA THR A 228 -13.61 -17.15 4.64
C THR A 228 -13.03 -18.49 4.20
N PHE A 229 -12.09 -18.47 3.24
CA PHE A 229 -11.41 -19.69 2.78
C PHE A 229 -10.67 -20.41 3.91
N THR A 230 -9.87 -19.68 4.71
CA THR A 230 -9.13 -20.29 5.84
C THR A 230 -10.05 -20.84 6.93
N LYS A 231 -11.18 -20.18 7.21
CA LYS A 231 -12.20 -20.64 8.15
C LYS A 231 -12.91 -21.90 7.67
N THR A 232 -13.27 -21.97 6.37
CA THR A 232 -13.88 -23.16 5.77
C THR A 232 -12.96 -24.38 5.90
N LEU A 233 -11.65 -24.19 5.76
CA LEU A 233 -10.64 -25.24 5.98
C LEU A 233 -10.30 -25.50 7.46
N ARG A 234 -11.02 -24.88 8.40
CA ARG A 234 -10.82 -25.01 9.86
C ARG A 234 -9.38 -24.72 10.32
N ILE A 235 -8.70 -23.79 9.64
CA ILE A 235 -7.33 -23.41 10.00
C ILE A 235 -7.36 -22.60 11.30
N PRO A 236 -6.54 -22.94 12.32
CA PRO A 236 -6.49 -22.20 13.58
C PRO A 236 -6.13 -20.72 13.39
N GLN A 237 -7.07 -19.85 13.74
CA GLN A 237 -6.91 -18.39 13.63
C GLN A 237 -5.97 -17.86 14.72
N GLY A 238 -5.33 -16.72 14.46
CA GLY A 238 -4.39 -16.07 15.40
C GLY A 238 -2.97 -16.62 15.40
N THR A 239 -2.73 -17.78 14.77
CA THR A 239 -1.38 -18.36 14.60
C THR A 239 -0.54 -17.57 13.60
N SER A 240 0.79 -17.74 13.65
CA SER A 240 1.69 -17.16 12.63
C SER A 240 1.44 -17.76 11.25
N PHE A 241 1.10 -19.05 11.19
CA PHE A 241 0.78 -19.75 9.95
C PHE A 241 -0.48 -19.18 9.29
N SER A 242 -1.59 -19.02 10.03
CA SER A 242 -2.83 -18.47 9.45
C SER A 242 -2.64 -17.04 8.95
N ARG A 243 -1.80 -16.23 9.62
CA ARG A 243 -1.43 -14.89 9.14
C ARG A 243 -0.66 -14.92 7.83
N ILE A 244 0.36 -15.77 7.71
CA ILE A 244 1.14 -15.90 6.47
C ILE A 244 0.24 -16.42 5.33
N LEU A 245 -0.55 -17.45 5.60
CA LEU A 245 -1.46 -18.02 4.62
C LEU A 245 -2.51 -17.00 4.15
N ASN A 246 -3.10 -16.23 5.05
CA ASN A 246 -4.05 -15.18 4.70
C ASN A 246 -3.39 -14.12 3.79
N ASN A 247 -2.17 -13.70 4.10
CA ASN A 247 -1.42 -12.79 3.24
C ASN A 247 -1.17 -13.39 1.85
N CYS A 248 -0.76 -14.66 1.78
CA CYS A 248 -0.58 -15.35 0.50
C CYS A 248 -1.89 -15.36 -0.32
N LEU A 249 -3.02 -15.70 0.31
CA LEU A 249 -4.32 -15.72 -0.37
C LEU A 249 -4.74 -14.34 -0.86
N VAL A 250 -4.55 -13.29 -0.07
CA VAL A 250 -4.83 -11.89 -0.49
C VAL A 250 -4.01 -11.51 -1.73
N PHE A 251 -2.72 -11.87 -1.76
CA PHE A 251 -1.87 -11.60 -2.92
C PHE A 251 -2.21 -12.48 -4.13
N VAL A 252 -2.65 -13.72 -3.94
CA VAL A 252 -3.16 -14.57 -5.04
C VAL A 252 -4.45 -13.99 -5.62
N LEU A 253 -5.41 -13.57 -4.78
CA LEU A 253 -6.64 -12.91 -5.26
C LEU A 253 -6.33 -11.62 -6.01
N SER A 254 -5.35 -10.85 -5.53
CA SER A 254 -4.84 -9.66 -6.24
C SER A 254 -4.23 -10.04 -7.58
N ALA A 255 -3.42 -11.11 -7.62
CA ALA A 255 -2.80 -11.62 -8.84
C ALA A 255 -3.84 -11.99 -9.89
N LEU A 256 -4.89 -12.73 -9.49
CA LEU A 256 -5.98 -13.13 -10.36
C LEU A 256 -6.69 -11.90 -10.95
N MET A 257 -7.09 -10.95 -10.09
CA MET A 257 -7.77 -9.73 -10.54
C MET A 257 -6.91 -8.93 -11.53
N HIS A 258 -5.65 -8.67 -11.20
CA HIS A 258 -4.77 -7.92 -12.09
C HIS A 258 -4.46 -8.68 -13.39
N ALA A 259 -4.31 -10.02 -13.34
CA ALA A 259 -4.09 -10.83 -14.54
C ALA A 259 -5.31 -10.82 -15.46
N THR A 260 -6.52 -10.94 -14.91
CA THR A 260 -7.77 -10.83 -15.68
C THR A 260 -7.87 -9.47 -16.36
N VAL A 261 -7.67 -8.38 -15.62
CA VAL A 261 -7.72 -7.02 -16.18
C VAL A 261 -6.67 -6.86 -17.28
N THR A 262 -5.41 -7.24 -17.01
CA THR A 262 -4.33 -7.12 -17.99
C THR A 262 -4.62 -7.91 -19.26
N TRP A 263 -5.17 -9.11 -19.13
CA TRP A 263 -5.55 -9.95 -20.26
C TRP A 263 -6.69 -9.33 -21.09
N LEU A 264 -7.72 -8.78 -20.45
CA LEU A 264 -8.83 -8.10 -21.13
C LEU A 264 -8.37 -6.86 -21.93
N TYR A 265 -7.34 -6.17 -21.45
CA TYR A 265 -6.70 -5.05 -22.17
C TYR A 265 -5.63 -5.50 -23.19
N GLY A 266 -5.58 -6.78 -23.55
CA GLY A 266 -4.72 -7.30 -24.62
C GLY A 266 -3.32 -7.74 -24.17
N GLY A 267 -3.04 -7.75 -22.87
CA GLY A 267 -1.79 -8.25 -22.30
C GLY A 267 -1.66 -9.76 -22.42
N ARG A 268 -1.05 -10.21 -23.52
CA ARG A 268 -0.69 -11.63 -23.72
C ARG A 268 0.28 -12.06 -22.60
N CYS A 269 0.19 -13.30 -22.14
CA CYS A 269 0.96 -13.79 -20.99
C CYS A 269 0.69 -13.08 -19.64
N ALA A 270 -0.42 -12.35 -19.48
CA ALA A 270 -0.85 -11.82 -18.18
C ALA A 270 -0.95 -12.91 -17.11
N TRP A 271 -1.45 -14.07 -17.50
CA TRP A 271 -1.46 -15.29 -16.71
C TRP A 271 -0.06 -15.94 -16.71
N GLY A 272 0.43 -16.33 -15.54
CA GLY A 272 1.76 -16.91 -15.39
C GLY A 272 2.85 -15.84 -15.24
N ARG A 273 3.83 -15.81 -16.16
CA ARG A 273 5.07 -15.03 -15.99
C ARG A 273 4.90 -13.51 -16.03
N GLY A 274 3.81 -13.01 -16.62
CA GLY A 274 3.48 -11.58 -16.64
C GLY A 274 3.01 -11.08 -15.27
N THR A 275 1.72 -10.83 -15.14
CA THR A 275 1.14 -10.19 -13.96
C THR A 275 1.15 -11.08 -12.71
N MET A 276 0.88 -12.39 -12.87
CA MET A 276 0.68 -13.28 -11.71
C MET A 276 1.94 -13.40 -10.84
N VAL A 277 3.12 -13.60 -11.44
CA VAL A 277 4.38 -13.78 -10.70
C VAL A 277 4.68 -12.59 -9.81
N PHE A 278 4.48 -11.37 -10.29
CA PHE A 278 4.75 -10.15 -9.50
C PHE A 278 3.92 -10.10 -8.22
N TRP A 279 2.63 -10.44 -8.28
CA TRP A 279 1.76 -10.38 -7.11
C TRP A 279 1.98 -11.57 -6.18
N CYS A 280 2.10 -12.78 -6.73
CA CYS A 280 2.28 -13.99 -5.93
C CYS A 280 3.62 -14.04 -5.17
N ILE A 281 4.65 -13.32 -5.64
CA ILE A 281 5.96 -13.31 -4.96
C ILE A 281 6.03 -12.34 -3.78
N GLN A 282 5.12 -11.37 -3.65
CA GLN A 282 5.19 -10.36 -2.59
C GLN A 282 5.24 -10.93 -1.16
N PRO A 283 4.48 -11.98 -0.79
CA PRO A 283 4.55 -12.58 0.55
C PRO A 283 5.94 -13.10 0.91
N LEU A 284 6.76 -13.52 -0.06
CA LEU A 284 8.13 -13.97 0.18
C LEU A 284 8.98 -12.83 0.78
N SER A 285 8.78 -11.58 0.34
CA SER A 285 9.47 -10.44 0.92
C SER A 285 9.19 -10.29 2.41
N PHE A 286 7.97 -10.60 2.87
CA PHE A 286 7.59 -10.50 4.27
C PHE A 286 8.30 -11.56 5.11
N VAL A 287 8.45 -12.77 4.57
CA VAL A 287 9.17 -13.84 5.26
C VAL A 287 10.65 -13.48 5.40
N LEU A 288 11.30 -13.08 4.29
CA LEU A 288 12.71 -12.68 4.27
C LEU A 288 12.97 -11.48 5.21
N GLU A 289 12.14 -10.46 5.11
CA GLU A 289 12.19 -9.29 5.99
C GLU A 289 11.97 -9.68 7.46
N GLY A 290 11.10 -10.67 7.74
CA GLY A 290 10.81 -11.12 9.10
C GLY A 290 12.00 -11.83 9.74
N VAL A 291 12.67 -12.68 8.97
CA VAL A 291 13.90 -13.35 9.40
C VAL A 291 15.00 -12.31 9.66
N ALA A 292 15.22 -11.36 8.74
CA ALA A 292 16.23 -10.31 8.89
C ALA A 292 15.95 -9.40 10.10
N GLN A 293 14.70 -8.98 10.31
CA GLN A 293 14.32 -8.17 11.46
C GLN A 293 14.48 -8.94 12.78
N TYR A 294 14.19 -10.24 12.79
CA TYR A 294 14.38 -11.09 13.96
C TYR A 294 15.86 -11.19 14.33
N THR A 295 16.74 -11.52 13.37
CA THR A 295 18.19 -11.64 13.62
C THR A 295 18.79 -10.30 14.02
N TRP A 296 18.43 -9.21 13.33
CA TRP A 296 18.88 -7.85 13.67
C TRP A 296 18.46 -7.44 15.08
N LYS A 297 17.23 -7.76 15.50
CA LYS A 297 16.75 -7.44 16.85
C LYS A 297 17.55 -8.15 17.94
N GLN A 298 17.94 -9.41 17.72
CA GLN A 298 18.81 -10.14 18.65
C GLN A 298 20.20 -9.52 18.70
N TYR A 299 20.79 -9.21 17.54
CA TYR A 299 22.10 -8.57 17.46
C TYR A 299 22.11 -7.19 18.14
N ARG A 300 21.12 -6.34 17.84
CA ARG A 300 20.97 -5.02 18.45
C ARG A 300 20.91 -5.09 19.97
N LYS A 301 20.14 -6.04 20.52
CA LYS A 301 20.02 -6.24 21.97
C LYS A 301 21.34 -6.67 22.60
N ASN A 302 22.10 -7.53 21.95
CA ASN A 302 23.31 -8.13 22.51
C ASN A 302 24.57 -7.26 22.32
N SER A 303 24.70 -6.57 21.18
CA SER A 303 25.95 -5.91 20.77
C SER A 303 25.85 -4.39 20.64
N LEU A 304 24.65 -3.83 20.46
CA LEU A 304 24.43 -2.39 20.24
C LEU A 304 23.52 -1.76 21.30
N TRP A 305 23.48 -2.34 22.50
CA TRP A 305 22.67 -1.83 23.61
C TRP A 305 23.06 -0.41 24.06
N TRP A 306 24.34 -0.04 23.85
CA TRP A 306 24.91 1.27 24.17
C TRP A 306 24.72 2.31 23.05
N ALA A 307 24.32 1.88 21.85
CA ALA A 307 24.19 2.76 20.70
C ALA A 307 22.95 3.66 20.82
N ASN A 308 23.06 4.90 20.31
CA ASN A 308 21.95 5.84 20.34
C ASN A 308 20.74 5.30 19.54
N ALA A 309 19.60 5.15 20.21
CA ALA A 309 18.41 4.55 19.63
C ALA A 309 17.89 5.28 18.38
N SER A 310 18.01 6.60 18.32
CA SER A 310 17.57 7.42 17.19
C SER A 310 18.46 7.21 15.97
N VAL A 311 19.78 7.12 16.17
CA VAL A 311 20.74 6.83 15.09
C VAL A 311 20.51 5.44 14.52
N VAL A 312 20.32 4.45 15.39
CA VAL A 312 20.02 3.07 14.97
C VAL A 312 18.69 3.02 14.20
N ALA A 313 17.66 3.71 14.67
CA ALA A 313 16.37 3.77 13.98
C ALA A 313 16.47 4.44 12.59
N ALA A 314 17.27 5.50 12.47
CA ALA A 314 17.54 6.15 11.19
C ALA A 314 18.25 5.19 10.22
N PHE A 315 19.28 4.48 10.70
CA PHE A 315 19.97 3.46 9.92
C PHE A 315 19.03 2.32 9.47
N GLU A 316 18.21 1.79 10.39
CA GLU A 316 17.21 0.77 10.08
C GLU A 316 16.25 1.22 8.98
N ARG A 317 15.83 2.49 8.98
CA ARG A 317 15.00 3.08 7.92
C ARG A 317 15.73 3.17 6.59
N VAL A 318 16.98 3.64 6.57
CA VAL A 318 17.78 3.75 5.33
C VAL A 318 18.00 2.38 4.69
N VAL A 319 18.42 1.39 5.49
CA VAL A 319 18.57 0.00 5.03
C VAL A 319 17.25 -0.56 4.53
N GLY A 320 16.16 -0.26 5.24
CA GLY A 320 14.81 -0.63 4.85
C GLY A 320 14.38 -0.08 3.48
N TYR A 321 14.62 1.21 3.22
CA TYR A 321 14.37 1.78 1.88
C TYR A 321 15.20 1.10 0.81
N GLY A 322 16.48 0.85 1.08
CA GLY A 322 17.35 0.10 0.17
C GLY A 322 16.79 -1.30 -0.15
N TRP A 323 16.27 -1.99 0.86
CA TRP A 323 15.61 -3.29 0.70
C TRP A 323 14.35 -3.21 -0.18
N VAL A 324 13.47 -2.24 0.06
CA VAL A 324 12.24 -2.07 -0.73
C VAL A 324 12.59 -1.78 -2.20
N VAL A 325 13.51 -0.85 -2.46
CA VAL A 325 13.95 -0.52 -3.82
C VAL A 325 14.57 -1.75 -4.51
N ALA A 326 15.48 -2.46 -3.82
CA ALA A 326 16.12 -3.66 -4.37
C ALA A 326 15.10 -4.78 -4.69
N TRP A 327 14.13 -5.01 -3.79
CA TRP A 327 13.07 -5.98 -4.00
C TRP A 327 12.21 -5.64 -5.24
N LEU A 328 11.81 -4.37 -5.37
CA LEU A 328 10.99 -3.90 -6.48
C LEU A 328 11.75 -3.93 -7.82
N MET A 329 13.02 -3.51 -7.84
CA MET A 329 13.89 -3.60 -9.03
C MET A 329 14.15 -5.05 -9.48
N TRP A 330 14.04 -6.01 -8.56
CA TRP A 330 14.17 -7.42 -8.89
C TRP A 330 12.85 -8.02 -9.41
N CYS A 331 11.73 -7.76 -8.73
CA CYS A 331 10.47 -8.44 -9.04
C CYS A 331 9.61 -7.74 -10.10
N ALA A 332 9.53 -6.40 -10.10
CA ALA A 332 8.65 -5.67 -11.01
C ALA A 332 9.01 -5.87 -12.50
N PRO A 333 10.29 -5.76 -12.92
CA PRO A 333 10.66 -5.92 -14.32
C PRO A 333 10.29 -7.28 -14.90
N LYS A 334 10.19 -8.34 -14.09
CA LYS A 334 9.89 -9.69 -14.59
C LYS A 334 8.58 -9.75 -15.37
N ALA A 335 7.59 -8.98 -14.94
CA ALA A 335 6.32 -8.87 -15.66
C ALA A 335 6.53 -8.23 -17.03
N ASP A 336 7.24 -7.10 -17.10
CA ASP A 336 7.56 -6.39 -18.34
C ASP A 336 8.37 -7.26 -19.31
N PHE A 337 9.40 -7.95 -18.82
CA PHE A 337 10.16 -8.92 -19.62
C PHE A 337 9.27 -10.03 -20.19
N ALA A 338 8.32 -10.53 -19.40
CA ALA A 338 7.38 -11.55 -19.86
C ALA A 338 6.40 -11.02 -20.92
N PHE A 339 5.94 -9.77 -20.80
CA PHE A 339 5.08 -9.15 -21.82
C PHE A 339 5.82 -8.91 -23.13
N GLN A 340 7.05 -8.39 -23.06
CA GLN A 340 7.87 -8.11 -24.25
C GLN A 340 8.30 -9.39 -24.99
N ASN A 341 8.51 -10.49 -24.26
CA ASN A 341 8.98 -11.76 -24.82
C ASN A 341 7.88 -12.84 -24.86
N CYS A 342 6.61 -12.44 -24.80
CA CYS A 342 5.49 -13.36 -24.90
C CYS A 342 5.42 -13.94 -26.32
N ARG A 343 5.59 -15.26 -26.46
CA ARG A 343 5.45 -15.93 -27.75
C ARG A 343 3.99 -15.89 -28.21
N ALA A 344 3.80 -15.65 -29.51
CA ALA A 344 2.48 -15.53 -30.16
C ALA A 344 1.68 -16.83 -30.07
#